data_AF-A0A8H6FEZ0-F1
#
_entry.id   AF-A0A8H6FEZ0-F1
#
_cell.length_a   1.000
_cell.length_b   1.000
_cell.length_c   1.000
_cell.angle_alpha   90.00
_cell.angle_beta   90.00
_cell.angle_gamma   90.00
#
_symmetry.space_group_name_H-M   'P 1'
#
loop_
_entity.id
_entity.type
_entity.pdbx_description
1 polymer ?
#
loop_
_entity_poly.entity_id
_entity_poly.type
_entity_poly.pdbx_seq_one_letter_code
_entity_poly.pdbx_strand_id
1 'polypeptide(L)'
;MGAIEPAAANRSLSTIRTELEFLRESGLLNPMQFQSIMSQLPQPGGIPSSYIDPRYAQGANNYVNMPQLAQAAQDPNHPANPQHPKHGAWAKKLGEKLGNAAIFGAGATAGSDLVNSII
;
A
#
# COMPACT_ATOMS: atom_id res chain seq x y z
N MET A 1 -13.79 -9.62 24.23
CA MET A 1 -13.72 -9.41 22.77
C MET A 1 -12.71 -10.43 22.27
N GLY A 2 -13.18 -11.54 21.68
CA GLY A 2 -12.32 -12.69 21.37
C GLY A 2 -11.25 -12.28 20.36
N ALA A 3 -9.97 -12.41 20.73
CA ALA A 3 -8.89 -12.27 19.78
C ALA A 3 -9.17 -13.24 18.62
N ILE A 4 -9.18 -12.74 17.38
CA ILE A 4 -9.22 -13.62 16.22
C ILE A 4 -7.99 -14.51 16.34
N GLU A 5 -8.18 -15.80 16.62
CA GLU A 5 -7.04 -16.70 16.75
C GLU A 5 -6.29 -16.69 15.41
N PRO A 6 -4.99 -16.33 15.39
CA PRO A 6 -4.23 -16.22 14.14
C PRO A 6 -4.25 -17.55 13.35
N ALA A 7 -4.43 -18.67 14.04
CA ALA A 7 -4.66 -19.98 13.44
C ALA A 7 -5.99 -20.09 12.68
N ALA A 8 -7.09 -19.55 13.23
CA ALA A 8 -8.39 -19.54 12.57
C ALA A 8 -8.38 -18.67 11.31
N ALA A 9 -7.74 -17.49 11.37
CA ALA A 9 -7.60 -16.61 10.21
C ALA A 9 -6.79 -17.28 9.07
N ASN A 10 -5.65 -17.91 9.39
CA ASN A 10 -4.84 -18.64 8.40
C ASN A 10 -5.56 -19.85 7.79
N ARG A 11 -6.39 -20.55 8.58
CA ARG A 11 -7.26 -21.62 8.08
C ARG A 11 -8.29 -21.05 7.11
N SER A 12 -9.00 -19.98 7.47
CA SER A 12 -9.98 -19.33 6.60
C SER A 12 -9.35 -18.86 5.28
N LEU A 13 -8.17 -18.24 5.32
CA LEU A 13 -7.45 -17.84 4.10
C LEU A 13 -7.07 -19.04 3.22
N SER A 14 -6.73 -20.18 3.83
CA SER A 14 -6.43 -21.40 3.07
C SER A 14 -7.68 -21.95 2.40
N THR A 15 -8.82 -21.98 3.12
CA THR A 15 -10.12 -22.36 2.54
C THR A 15 -10.49 -21.46 1.37
N ILE A 16 -10.39 -20.14 1.51
CA ILE A 16 -10.70 -19.19 0.44
C ILE A 16 -9.87 -19.48 -0.82
N ARG A 17 -8.56 -19.75 -0.68
CA ARG A 17 -7.71 -20.09 -1.83
C ARG A 17 -8.18 -21.35 -2.56
N THR A 18 -8.57 -22.38 -1.82
CA THR A 18 -9.10 -23.62 -2.40
C THR A 18 -10.42 -23.39 -3.12
N GLU A 19 -11.33 -22.61 -2.56
CA GLU A 19 -12.62 -22.30 -3.20
C GLU A 19 -12.42 -21.48 -4.48
N LEU A 20 -11.50 -20.51 -4.49
CA LEU A 20 -11.17 -19.75 -5.70
C LEU A 20 -10.58 -20.63 -6.81
N GLU A 21 -9.81 -21.64 -6.43
CA GLU A 21 -9.25 -22.62 -7.36
C GLU A 21 -10.38 -23.46 -8.01
N PHE A 22 -11.30 -23.96 -7.19
CA PHE A 22 -12.49 -24.66 -7.68
C PHE A 22 -13.37 -23.78 -8.60
N LEU A 23 -13.56 -22.50 -8.27
CA LEU A 23 -14.30 -21.56 -9.12
C LEU A 23 -13.60 -21.30 -10.47
N ARG A 24 -12.26 -21.31 -10.49
CA ARG A 24 -11.48 -21.24 -11.74
C ARG A 24 -11.69 -22.49 -12.59
N GLU A 25 -11.56 -23.66 -11.98
CA GLU A 25 -11.72 -24.95 -12.66
C GLU A 25 -13.12 -25.18 -13.21
N SER A 26 -14.15 -24.72 -12.49
CA SER A 26 -15.55 -24.74 -12.94
C SER A 26 -15.85 -23.74 -14.06
N GLY A 27 -14.90 -22.88 -14.44
CA GLY A 27 -15.05 -21.88 -15.49
C GLY A 27 -15.89 -20.66 -15.08
N LEU A 28 -16.37 -20.61 -13.82
CA LEU A 28 -17.08 -19.45 -13.28
C LEU A 28 -16.16 -18.25 -13.09
N LEU A 29 -14.85 -18.50 -13.02
CA LEU A 29 -13.84 -17.49 -12.77
C LEU A 29 -12.73 -17.61 -13.81
N ASN A 30 -12.48 -16.56 -14.58
CA ASN A 30 -11.44 -16.61 -15.59
C ASN A 30 -10.03 -16.50 -14.94
N PRO A 31 -8.96 -16.93 -15.63
CA PRO A 31 -7.61 -16.91 -15.05
C PRO A 31 -7.13 -15.53 -14.59
N MET A 32 -7.52 -14.46 -15.29
CA MET A 32 -7.15 -13.09 -14.94
C MET A 32 -7.84 -12.61 -13.65
N GLN A 33 -9.12 -12.96 -13.49
CA GLN A 33 -9.89 -12.69 -12.26
C GLN A 33 -9.30 -13.45 -11.08
N PHE A 34 -8.91 -14.71 -11.29
CA PHE A 34 -8.29 -15.54 -10.25
C PHE A 34 -7.00 -14.89 -9.75
N GLN A 35 -6.11 -14.52 -10.67
CA GLN A 35 -4.84 -13.88 -10.33
C GLN A 35 -5.05 -12.57 -9.56
N SER A 36 -6.02 -11.75 -9.99
CA SER A 36 -6.34 -10.48 -9.32
C SER A 36 -6.87 -10.69 -7.89
N ILE A 37 -7.80 -11.62 -7.68
CA ILE A 37 -8.36 -11.90 -6.36
C ILE A 37 -7.29 -12.52 -5.45
N MET A 38 -6.49 -13.47 -5.97
CA MET A 38 -5.39 -14.08 -5.21
C MET A 38 -4.37 -13.05 -4.75
N SER A 39 -4.07 -12.03 -5.57
CA SER A 39 -3.14 -10.96 -5.19
C SER A 39 -3.69 -10.05 -4.08
N GLN A 40 -5.01 -9.94 -3.94
CA GLN A 40 -5.69 -9.16 -2.89
C GLN A 40 -5.72 -9.86 -1.53
N LEU A 41 -5.56 -11.19 -1.50
CA LEU A 41 -5.60 -11.93 -0.24
C LEU A 41 -4.32 -11.71 0.58
N PRO A 42 -4.41 -11.57 1.92
CA PRO A 42 -3.25 -11.55 2.81
C PRO A 42 -2.38 -12.81 2.64
N GLN A 43 -1.06 -12.65 2.68
CA GLN A 43 -0.14 -13.77 2.56
C GLN A 43 -0.11 -14.60 3.86
N PRO A 44 0.26 -15.89 3.78
CA PRO A 44 0.46 -16.73 4.96
C PRO A 44 1.39 -16.04 5.97
N GLY A 45 1.04 -16.12 7.26
CA GLY A 45 1.78 -15.43 8.32
C GLY A 45 1.25 -14.03 8.67
N GLY A 46 0.08 -13.65 8.14
CA GLY A 46 -0.60 -12.41 8.49
C GLY A 46 -0.02 -11.17 7.81
N ILE A 47 0.80 -11.35 6.77
CA ILE A 47 1.36 -10.25 6.00
C ILE A 47 0.22 -9.65 5.16
N PRO A 48 -0.10 -8.35 5.31
CA PRO A 48 -1.15 -7.71 4.54
C PRO A 48 -0.85 -7.75 3.04
N SER A 49 -1.91 -7.79 2.22
CA SER A 49 -1.75 -7.70 0.77
C SER A 49 -1.23 -6.30 0.40
N SER A 50 -0.19 -6.25 -0.43
CA SER A 50 0.31 -5.02 -1.06
C SER A 50 -0.44 -4.66 -2.34
N TYR A 51 -1.57 -5.34 -2.63
CA TYR A 51 -2.36 -5.04 -3.81
C TYR A 51 -2.94 -3.64 -3.73
N ILE A 52 -2.59 -2.83 -4.71
CA ILE A 52 -3.15 -1.50 -4.92
C ILE A 52 -4.02 -1.61 -6.17
N ASP A 53 -5.32 -1.40 -6.01
CA ASP A 53 -6.24 -1.37 -7.14
C ASP A 53 -5.87 -0.19 -8.07
N PRO A 54 -5.52 -0.43 -9.34
CA PRO A 54 -5.10 0.62 -10.28
C PRO A 54 -6.12 1.75 -10.45
N ARG A 55 -7.41 1.46 -10.24
CA ARG A 55 -8.51 2.42 -10.33
C ARG A 55 -8.45 3.45 -9.20
N TYR A 56 -7.95 3.06 -8.04
CA TYR A 56 -7.66 3.95 -6.92
C TYR A 56 -6.20 4.44 -6.92
N ALA A 57 -5.30 3.72 -7.61
CA ALA A 57 -3.91 4.11 -7.78
C ALA A 57 -3.71 5.37 -8.64
N GLN A 58 -4.70 5.76 -9.47
CA GLN A 58 -4.62 7.02 -10.21
C GLN A 58 -4.56 8.25 -9.28
N GLY A 59 -5.01 8.13 -8.03
CA GLY A 59 -4.74 9.11 -6.96
C GLY A 59 -3.52 8.80 -6.09
N ALA A 60 -3.07 7.54 -6.05
CA ALA A 60 -2.02 7.03 -5.15
C ALA A 60 -0.61 6.92 -5.78
N ASN A 61 -0.37 7.52 -6.95
CA ASN A 61 0.97 7.66 -7.54
C ASN A 61 1.91 8.62 -6.75
N ASN A 62 1.55 8.99 -5.53
CA ASN A 62 2.29 9.90 -4.66
C ASN A 62 2.66 9.28 -3.31
N TYR A 63 2.96 7.98 -3.27
CA TYR A 63 3.75 7.48 -2.15
C TYR A 63 5.15 8.09 -2.23
N VAL A 64 5.34 9.18 -1.49
CA VAL A 64 6.67 9.74 -1.23
C VAL A 64 7.40 8.69 -0.38
N ASN A 65 8.30 7.96 -1.02
CA ASN A 65 9.15 7.00 -0.34
C ASN A 65 10.16 7.78 0.53
N MET A 66 9.91 7.84 1.84
CA MET A 66 10.67 8.66 2.78
C MET A 66 12.17 8.32 2.82
N PRO A 67 12.60 7.04 2.82
CA PRO A 67 14.02 6.69 2.70
C PRO A 67 14.68 7.28 1.45
N GLN A 68 13.97 7.26 0.32
CA GLN A 68 14.46 7.76 -0.96
C GLN A 68 14.56 9.29 -0.96
N LEU A 69 13.62 9.96 -0.30
CA LEU A 69 13.65 11.41 -0.12
C LEU A 69 14.84 11.88 0.71
N ALA A 70 15.20 11.14 1.77
CA ALA A 70 16.36 11.47 2.59
C ALA A 70 17.68 11.36 1.81
N GLN A 71 17.84 10.32 0.98
CA GLN A 71 19.00 10.18 0.09
C GLN A 71 19.03 11.28 -0.99
N ALA A 72 17.87 11.58 -1.57
CA ALA A 72 17.73 12.62 -2.56
C ALA A 72 18.04 14.03 -2.02
N ALA A 73 17.88 14.26 -0.72
CA ALA A 73 18.27 15.52 -0.06
C ALA A 73 19.79 15.65 0.15
N GLN A 74 20.53 14.53 0.12
CA GLN A 74 21.98 14.51 0.29
C GLN A 74 22.73 14.73 -1.03
N ASP A 75 22.10 14.48 -2.19
CA ASP A 75 22.71 14.70 -3.51
C ASP A 75 22.68 16.19 -3.91
N PRO A 76 23.85 16.87 -4.07
CA PRO A 76 23.93 18.28 -4.44
C PRO A 76 23.28 18.63 -5.79
N ASN A 77 23.16 17.66 -6.71
CA ASN A 77 22.56 17.85 -8.02
C ASN A 77 21.06 17.53 -8.05
N HIS A 78 20.51 17.03 -6.94
CA HIS A 78 19.11 16.66 -6.85
C HIS A 78 18.28 17.83 -6.29
N PRO A 79 17.09 18.14 -6.84
CA PRO A 79 16.29 19.27 -6.40
C PRO A 79 15.69 19.13 -4.98
N ALA A 80 15.82 17.97 -4.35
CA ALA A 80 15.49 17.79 -2.94
C ALA A 80 16.57 18.34 -1.99
N ASN A 81 17.77 18.63 -2.49
CA ASN A 81 18.84 19.24 -1.71
C ASN A 81 18.54 20.73 -1.44
N PRO A 82 18.66 21.21 -0.18
CA PRO A 82 18.35 22.60 0.17
C PRO A 82 19.22 23.66 -0.52
N GLN A 83 20.42 23.29 -0.96
CA GLN A 83 21.35 24.17 -1.66
C GLN A 83 21.09 24.24 -3.19
N HIS A 84 20.17 23.43 -3.73
CA HIS A 84 19.90 23.39 -5.17
C HIS A 84 18.99 24.57 -5.62
N PRO A 85 19.29 25.26 -6.75
CA PRO A 85 18.49 26.41 -7.21
C PRO A 85 17.01 26.11 -7.48
N LYS A 86 16.67 24.86 -7.81
CA LYS A 86 15.30 24.40 -8.06
C LYS A 86 14.60 23.83 -6.82
N HIS A 87 15.21 23.97 -5.63
CA HIS A 87 14.65 23.43 -4.38
C HIS A 87 13.25 23.95 -4.08
N GLY A 88 13.02 25.26 -4.22
CA GLY A 88 11.69 25.85 -3.99
C GLY A 88 10.60 25.29 -4.91
N ALA A 89 10.91 25.06 -6.20
CA ALA A 89 9.96 24.46 -7.14
C ALA A 89 9.66 22.99 -6.81
N TRP A 90 10.68 22.27 -6.32
CA TRP A 90 10.51 20.90 -5.86
C TRP A 90 9.69 20.81 -4.56
N ALA A 91 9.96 21.68 -3.58
CA ALA A 91 9.19 21.77 -2.34
C ALA A 91 7.73 22.14 -2.60
N LYS A 92 7.48 23.06 -3.54
CA LYS A 92 6.13 23.40 -4.01
C LYS A 92 5.40 22.19 -4.60
N LYS A 93 6.06 21.43 -5.47
CA LYS A 93 5.49 20.18 -6.02
C LYS A 93 5.22 19.13 -4.94
N LEU A 94 6.07 19.03 -3.92
CA LEU A 94 5.80 18.17 -2.75
C LEU A 94 4.55 18.65 -2.01
N GLY A 95 4.46 19.95 -1.71
CA GLY A 95 3.31 20.56 -1.03
C GLY A 95 2.00 20.41 -1.81
N GLU A 96 2.02 20.56 -3.14
CA GLU A 96 0.84 20.35 -4.00
C GLU A 96 0.36 18.88 -3.96
N LYS A 97 1.31 17.93 -3.96
CA LYS A 97 1.01 16.50 -3.85
C LYS A 97 0.42 16.15 -2.47
N LEU A 98 0.98 16.71 -1.39
CA LEU A 98 0.46 16.52 -0.03
C LEU A 98 -0.88 17.25 0.20
N GLY A 99 -1.06 18.45 -0.35
CA GLY A 99 -2.27 19.25 -0.22
C GLY A 99 -3.48 18.59 -0.89
N ASN A 100 -3.27 18.00 -2.06
CA ASN A 100 -4.29 17.17 -2.69
C ASN A 100 -4.59 15.93 -1.82
N ALA A 101 -3.58 15.30 -1.23
CA ALA A 101 -3.78 14.14 -0.34
C ALA A 101 -4.56 14.47 0.95
N ALA A 102 -4.37 15.67 1.51
CA ALA A 102 -5.12 16.15 2.68
C ALA A 102 -6.62 16.38 2.37
N ILE A 103 -6.94 16.91 1.18
CA ILE A 103 -8.33 17.12 0.73
C ILE A 103 -9.03 15.80 0.39
N PHE A 104 -8.30 14.80 -0.13
CA PHE A 104 -8.85 13.48 -0.45
C PHE A 104 -8.84 12.48 0.73
N GLY A 105 -8.65 12.94 1.97
CA GLY A 105 -8.82 12.12 3.18
C GLY A 105 -7.66 11.15 3.47
N ALA A 106 -6.50 11.31 2.82
CA ALA A 106 -5.29 10.50 3.08
C ALA A 106 -4.46 11.01 4.29
N GLY A 107 -5.11 11.68 5.25
CA GLY A 107 -4.51 12.15 6.51
C GLY A 107 -4.75 11.25 7.73
N ALA A 108 -5.49 10.13 7.57
CA ALA A 108 -5.84 9.23 8.68
C ALA A 108 -5.09 7.88 8.65
N THR A 109 -4.41 7.52 7.56
CA THR A 109 -3.82 6.18 7.39
C THR A 109 -2.37 6.04 7.84
N ALA A 110 -1.74 7.10 8.37
CA ALA A 110 -0.39 7.03 8.94
C ALA A 110 -0.38 6.91 10.49
N GLY A 111 -1.53 6.72 11.12
CA GLY A 111 -1.67 6.70 12.59
C GLY A 111 -2.03 5.35 13.22
N SER A 112 -2.37 4.31 12.44
CA SER A 112 -2.85 3.03 13.00
C SER A 112 -1.79 1.95 13.16
N ASP A 113 -0.64 2.06 12.48
CA ASP A 113 0.36 0.97 12.45
C ASP A 113 1.54 1.15 13.42
N LEU A 114 1.56 2.21 14.24
CA LEU A 114 2.58 2.42 15.28
C LEU A 114 2.13 1.99 16.69
N VAL A 115 0.89 1.55 16.89
CA VAL A 115 0.40 1.11 18.21
C VAL A 115 0.46 -0.40 18.44
N ASN A 116 0.86 -1.21 17.45
CA ASN A 116 0.92 -2.66 17.59
C ASN A 116 2.33 -3.25 17.83
N SER A 117 3.26 -2.45 18.36
CA SER A 117 4.59 -2.93 18.81
C SER A 117 4.87 -2.68 20.30
N ILE A 118 3.85 -2.42 21.14
CA ILE A 118 4.01 -2.23 22.60
C ILE A 118 3.05 -3.09 23.46
N ILE A 119 2.45 -4.17 22.94
CA ILE A 119 1.82 -5.17 23.82
C ILE A 119 2.20 -6.57 23.38
#